data_AF-A0A7C7UYQ9-F1
#
_entry.id   AF-A0A7C7UYQ9-F1
#
_cell.length_a   1.000
_cell.length_b   1.000
_cell.length_c   1.000
_cell.angle_alpha   90.00
_cell.angle_beta   90.00
_cell.angle_gamma   90.00
#
_symmetry.space_group_name_H-M   'P 1'
#
loop_
_entity.id
_entity.type
_entity.pdbx_description
1 polymer ?
#
loop_
_entity_poly.entity_id
_entity_poly.type
_entity_poly.pdbx_seq_one_letter_code
_entity_poly.pdbx_strand_id
1 'polypeptide(L)'
;MVDRAFAQALTPTDASLRTCIQCGTCSASCPSAYAMDYSPRVLWRMIQLGLKDEVLNSRTFWLCTQCYACTVRCPRGIITSEAMRKLREWAATEGLEAPEAILRMRDAVAAQYNILGEDNAGRLIWSENLEEKPEQLAGKEGAEVLLYVGCVSAF
;
A
#
# COMPACT_ATOMS: atom_id res chain seq x y z
N MET A 1 -28.88 -0.16 2.99
CA MET A 1 -29.09 -1.08 1.84
C MET A 1 -27.73 -1.64 1.46
N VAL A 2 -27.58 -2.95 1.25
CA VAL A 2 -26.27 -3.58 0.97
C VAL A 2 -25.76 -3.12 -0.40
N ASP A 3 -24.66 -2.36 -0.43
CA ASP A 3 -24.02 -1.93 -1.69
C ASP A 3 -23.19 -3.08 -2.30
N ARG A 4 -23.80 -3.79 -3.24
CA ARG A 4 -23.18 -4.92 -3.96
C ARG A 4 -22.08 -4.46 -4.91
N ALA A 5 -22.20 -3.26 -5.49
CA ALA A 5 -21.25 -2.73 -6.45
C ALA A 5 -19.92 -2.39 -5.74
N PHE A 6 -20.01 -1.76 -4.56
CA PHE A 6 -18.86 -1.52 -3.69
C PHE A 6 -18.12 -2.82 -3.36
N ALA A 7 -18.84 -3.85 -2.91
CA ALA A 7 -18.23 -5.11 -2.52
C ALA A 7 -17.50 -5.78 -3.71
N GLN A 8 -18.16 -5.85 -4.88
CA GLN A 8 -17.59 -6.47 -6.09
C GLN A 8 -16.31 -5.78 -6.54
N ALA A 9 -16.30 -4.45 -6.56
CA ALA A 9 -15.15 -3.68 -7.00
C ALA A 9 -13.87 -3.95 -6.20
N LEU A 10 -14.01 -4.28 -4.91
CA LEU A 10 -12.88 -4.54 -4.00
C LEU A 10 -12.26 -5.93 -4.14
N THR A 11 -12.83 -6.81 -4.95
CA THR A 11 -12.30 -8.16 -5.13
C THR A 11 -11.77 -8.41 -6.53
N PRO A 12 -10.82 -9.34 -6.70
CA PRO A 12 -10.38 -9.76 -8.03
C PRO A 12 -11.48 -10.54 -8.77
N THR A 13 -12.27 -11.31 -8.02
CA THR A 13 -13.40 -12.08 -8.55
C THR A 13 -14.61 -11.98 -7.64
N ASP A 14 -15.78 -11.95 -8.26
CA ASP A 14 -17.09 -12.08 -7.64
C ASP A 14 -17.23 -13.30 -6.72
N ALA A 15 -16.45 -14.35 -6.97
CA ALA A 15 -16.42 -15.55 -6.15
C ALA A 15 -15.70 -15.30 -4.81
N SER A 16 -14.63 -14.50 -4.79
CA SER A 16 -13.81 -14.25 -3.59
C SER A 16 -14.63 -13.69 -2.43
N LEU A 17 -15.60 -12.80 -2.70
CA LEU A 17 -16.52 -12.30 -1.68
C LEU A 17 -17.35 -13.41 -1.05
N ARG A 18 -17.82 -14.37 -1.85
CA ARG A 18 -18.77 -15.41 -1.41
C ARG A 18 -18.08 -16.62 -0.79
N THR A 19 -16.80 -16.85 -1.10
CA THR A 19 -16.06 -18.04 -0.62
C THR A 19 -15.46 -17.87 0.77
N CYS A 20 -15.44 -16.66 1.34
CA CYS A 20 -14.89 -16.41 2.67
C CYS A 20 -15.72 -17.11 3.76
N ILE A 21 -15.07 -18.01 4.49
CA ILE A 21 -15.66 -18.76 5.61
C ILE A 21 -15.42 -18.11 6.98
N GLN A 22 -14.92 -16.87 7.01
CA GLN A 22 -14.67 -16.11 8.26
C GLN A 22 -13.75 -16.83 9.29
N CYS A 23 -12.81 -17.67 8.83
CA CYS A 23 -11.91 -18.46 9.70
C CYS A 23 -10.92 -17.62 10.53
N GLY A 24 -10.59 -16.39 10.12
CA GLY A 24 -9.70 -15.50 10.87
C GLY A 24 -8.21 -15.65 10.65
N THR A 25 -7.76 -16.56 9.77
CA THR A 25 -6.33 -16.71 9.42
C THR A 25 -5.67 -15.39 8.99
N CYS A 26 -6.41 -14.55 8.26
CA CYS A 26 -5.93 -13.23 7.85
C CYS A 26 -5.64 -12.30 9.03
N SER A 27 -6.45 -12.37 10.10
CA SER A 27 -6.27 -11.56 11.30
C SER A 27 -5.13 -12.09 12.16
N ALA A 28 -5.05 -13.41 12.35
CA ALA A 28 -3.96 -14.04 13.09
C ALA A 28 -2.59 -13.89 12.41
N SER A 29 -2.56 -13.77 11.08
CA SER A 29 -1.31 -13.60 10.32
C SER A 29 -0.90 -12.14 10.13
N CYS A 30 -1.75 -11.19 10.49
CA CYS A 30 -1.49 -9.78 10.21
C CYS A 30 -0.62 -9.17 11.32
N PRO A 31 0.59 -8.67 10.98
CA PRO A 31 1.50 -8.11 11.99
C PRO A 31 1.00 -6.78 12.56
N SER A 32 0.17 -6.04 11.82
CA SER A 32 -0.39 -4.75 12.25
C SER A 32 -1.80 -4.83 12.81
N ALA A 33 -2.36 -6.05 13.01
CA ALA A 33 -3.74 -6.22 13.46
C ALA A 33 -4.03 -5.52 14.80
N TYR A 34 -3.05 -5.45 15.69
CA TYR A 34 -3.19 -4.81 17.01
C TYR A 34 -3.42 -3.29 16.93
N ALA A 35 -3.06 -2.65 15.81
CA ALA A 35 -3.19 -1.20 15.61
C ALA A 35 -4.41 -0.82 14.74
N MET A 36 -5.08 -1.81 14.14
CA MET A 36 -6.22 -1.58 13.24
C MET A 36 -7.52 -1.36 14.02
N ASP A 37 -8.40 -0.50 13.50
CA ASP A 37 -9.75 -0.32 14.06
C ASP A 37 -10.58 -1.61 13.96
N TYR A 38 -10.43 -2.32 12.84
CA TYR A 38 -11.05 -3.61 12.60
C TYR A 38 -10.00 -4.60 12.11
N SER A 39 -10.02 -5.82 12.61
CA SER A 39 -9.14 -6.86 12.05
C SER A 39 -9.47 -7.12 10.58
N PRO A 40 -8.52 -7.62 9.76
CA PRO A 40 -8.78 -7.94 8.35
C PRO A 40 -10.00 -8.84 8.13
N ARG A 41 -10.32 -9.73 9.09
CA ARG A 41 -11.52 -10.57 9.03
C ARG A 41 -12.80 -9.75 9.19
N VAL A 42 -12.82 -8.86 10.18
CA VAL A 42 -13.99 -8.01 10.47
C VAL A 42 -14.23 -7.04 9.31
N LEU A 43 -13.18 -6.37 8.82
CA LEU A 43 -13.29 -5.49 7.67
C LEU A 43 -13.82 -6.24 6.44
N TRP A 44 -13.34 -7.46 6.18
CA TRP A 44 -13.87 -8.29 5.09
C TRP A 44 -15.36 -8.59 5.27
N ARG A 45 -15.81 -8.87 6.50
CA ARG A 45 -17.23 -9.09 6.76
C ARG A 45 -18.05 -7.82 6.51
N MET A 46 -17.54 -6.65 6.87
CA MET A 46 -18.20 -5.37 6.61
C MET A 46 -18.32 -5.10 5.09
N ILE A 47 -17.27 -5.41 4.32
CA ILE A 47 -17.31 -5.37 2.85
C ILE A 47 -18.39 -6.32 2.31
N GLN A 48 -18.47 -7.57 2.79
CA GLN A 48 -19.52 -8.52 2.39
C GLN A 48 -20.94 -8.01 2.70
N LEU A 49 -21.10 -7.21 3.75
CA LEU A 49 -22.36 -6.62 4.17
C LEU A 49 -22.65 -5.28 3.47
N GLY A 50 -21.74 -4.78 2.62
CA GLY A 50 -21.90 -3.51 1.92
C GLY A 50 -21.92 -2.29 2.85
N LEU A 51 -21.24 -2.37 4.00
CA LEU A 51 -21.09 -1.27 4.96
C LEU A 51 -20.02 -0.28 4.47
N LYS A 52 -20.29 0.38 3.35
CA LYS A 52 -19.33 1.23 2.62
C LYS A 52 -18.76 2.32 3.53
N ASP A 53 -19.64 3.08 4.18
CA ASP A 53 -19.24 4.26 4.96
C ASP A 53 -18.37 3.86 6.15
N GLU A 54 -18.73 2.79 6.87
CA GLU A 54 -17.94 2.29 8.00
C GLU A 54 -16.59 1.71 7.55
N VAL A 55 -16.53 1.08 6.37
CA VAL A 55 -15.28 0.56 5.81
C VAL A 55 -14.37 1.71 5.38
N LEU A 56 -14.89 2.73 4.69
CA LEU A 56 -14.11 3.86 4.19
C LEU A 56 -13.63 4.80 5.30
N ASN A 57 -14.36 4.91 6.41
CA ASN A 57 -13.94 5.67 7.60
C ASN A 57 -12.93 4.93 8.49
N SER A 58 -12.57 3.68 8.18
CA SER A 58 -11.64 2.88 8.97
C SER A 58 -10.17 3.14 8.61
N ARG A 59 -9.29 3.18 9.60
CA ARG A 59 -7.82 3.24 9.38
C ARG A 59 -7.22 1.90 8.96
N THR A 60 -8.00 0.82 9.03
CA THR A 60 -7.53 -0.55 8.81
C THR A 60 -6.81 -0.74 7.47
N PHE A 61 -7.39 -0.24 6.38
CA PHE A 61 -6.81 -0.42 5.05
C PHE A 61 -5.61 0.51 4.81
N TRP A 62 -5.49 1.63 5.55
CA TRP A 62 -4.30 2.47 5.59
C TRP A 62 -3.13 1.80 6.33
N LEU A 63 -3.43 1.07 7.42
CA LEU A 63 -2.44 0.33 8.23
C LEU A 63 -2.01 -1.01 7.63
N CYS A 64 -2.59 -1.40 6.50
CA CYS A 64 -2.15 -2.57 5.75
C CYS A 64 -0.80 -2.31 5.07
N THR A 65 0.25 -2.99 5.54
CA THR A 65 1.63 -2.88 5.04
C THR A 65 1.88 -3.57 3.70
N GLN A 66 0.85 -4.21 3.12
CA GLN A 66 1.00 -5.00 1.88
C GLN A 66 2.09 -6.08 1.97
N CYS A 67 2.24 -6.74 3.13
CA CYS A 67 3.18 -7.87 3.29
C CYS A 67 2.68 -9.20 2.71
N TYR A 68 1.44 -9.27 2.21
CA TYR A 68 0.79 -10.45 1.60
C TYR A 68 0.66 -11.71 2.49
N ALA A 69 1.05 -11.69 3.77
CA ALA A 69 0.96 -12.85 4.66
C ALA A 69 -0.46 -13.45 4.76
N CYS A 70 -1.48 -12.59 4.85
CA CYS A 70 -2.89 -13.02 4.88
C CYS A 70 -3.36 -13.65 3.56
N THR A 71 -2.86 -13.17 2.42
CA THR A 71 -3.16 -13.69 1.08
C THR A 71 -2.60 -15.09 0.92
N VAL A 72 -1.32 -15.30 1.25
CA VAL A 72 -0.65 -16.61 1.14
C VAL A 72 -1.30 -17.66 2.04
N ARG A 73 -1.73 -17.26 3.24
CA ARG A 73 -2.26 -18.19 4.25
C ARG A 73 -3.77 -18.41 4.16
N CYS A 74 -4.49 -17.72 3.27
CA CYS A 74 -5.93 -17.86 3.18
C CYS A 74 -6.32 -19.25 2.64
N PRO A 75 -7.05 -20.09 3.39
CA PRO A 75 -7.45 -21.43 2.91
C PRO A 75 -8.50 -21.39 1.78
N ARG A 76 -9.03 -20.20 1.46
CA ARG A 76 -9.99 -19.98 0.38
C ARG A 76 -9.38 -19.22 -0.81
N GLY A 77 -8.07 -18.96 -0.79
CA GLY A 77 -7.37 -18.24 -1.85
C GLY A 77 -7.80 -16.78 -2.01
N ILE A 78 -8.30 -16.14 -0.94
CA ILE A 78 -8.75 -14.75 -0.99
C ILE A 78 -7.55 -13.82 -0.90
N ILE A 79 -7.45 -12.89 -1.85
CA ILE A 79 -6.39 -11.90 -1.93
C ILE A 79 -6.80 -10.65 -1.13
N THR A 80 -6.81 -10.77 0.21
CA THR A 80 -7.24 -9.69 1.11
C THR A 80 -6.37 -8.44 0.97
N SER A 81 -5.08 -8.59 0.68
CA SER A 81 -4.15 -7.48 0.47
C SER A 81 -4.57 -6.56 -0.69
N GLU A 82 -5.06 -7.14 -1.80
CA GLU A 82 -5.56 -6.36 -2.94
C GLU A 82 -6.84 -5.59 -2.62
N ALA A 83 -7.74 -6.16 -1.80
CA ALA A 83 -8.91 -5.41 -1.33
C ALA A 83 -8.49 -4.18 -0.50
N MET A 84 -7.47 -4.30 0.35
CA MET A 84 -6.93 -3.15 1.10
C MET A 84 -6.33 -2.09 0.18
N ARG A 85 -5.64 -2.50 -0.89
CA ARG A 85 -5.09 -1.56 -1.89
C ARG A 85 -6.20 -0.84 -2.65
N LYS A 86 -7.20 -1.57 -3.13
CA LYS A 86 -8.37 -1.02 -3.82
C LYS A 86 -9.19 -0.07 -2.94
N LEU A 87 -9.28 -0.34 -1.64
CA LEU A 87 -9.90 0.60 -0.70
C LEU A 87 -9.18 1.95 -0.66
N ARG A 88 -7.84 1.96 -0.72
CA ARG A 88 -7.07 3.22 -0.80
C ARG A 88 -7.34 3.98 -2.10
N GLU A 89 -7.40 3.28 -3.23
CA GLU A 89 -7.74 3.87 -4.53
C GLU A 89 -9.15 4.45 -4.53
N TRP A 90 -10.10 3.72 -3.96
CA TRP A 90 -11.48 4.17 -3.84
C TRP A 90 -11.58 5.42 -2.95
N ALA A 91 -10.94 5.40 -1.77
CA ALA A 91 -10.92 6.53 -0.86
C ALA A 91 -10.35 7.79 -1.54
N ALA A 92 -9.27 7.65 -2.31
CA ALA A 92 -8.70 8.75 -3.09
C ALA A 92 -9.67 9.26 -4.17
N THR A 93 -10.41 8.37 -4.83
CA THR A 93 -11.39 8.73 -5.88
C THR A 93 -12.61 9.47 -5.33
N GLU A 94 -13.04 9.12 -4.11
CA GLU A 94 -14.12 9.80 -3.38
C GLU A 94 -13.66 11.11 -2.70
N GLY A 95 -12.38 11.47 -2.83
CA GLY A 95 -11.81 12.67 -2.20
C GLY A 95 -11.70 12.59 -0.68
N LEU A 96 -11.64 11.39 -0.11
CA LEU A 96 -11.43 11.20 1.32
C LEU A 96 -9.98 11.55 1.71
N GLU A 97 -9.80 12.12 2.90
CA GLU A 97 -8.47 12.46 3.40
C GLU A 97 -7.61 11.20 3.59
N ALA A 98 -6.47 11.18 2.91
CA ALA A 98 -5.43 10.20 3.14
C ALA A 98 -4.54 10.64 4.33
N PRO A 99 -3.84 9.71 4.99
CA PRO A 99 -2.84 10.06 6.01
C PRO A 99 -1.83 11.09 5.51
N GLU A 100 -1.50 12.07 6.36
CA GLU A 100 -0.59 13.18 6.03
C GLU A 100 0.74 12.71 5.43
N ALA A 101 1.32 11.62 5.97
CA ALA A 101 2.56 11.05 5.45
C ALA A 101 2.47 10.63 3.97
N ILE A 102 1.30 10.12 3.54
CA ILE A 102 1.05 9.75 2.14
C ILE A 102 0.91 10.99 1.27
N LEU A 103 0.21 12.01 1.75
CA LEU A 103 0.07 13.29 1.04
C LEU A 103 1.43 13.97 0.86
N ARG A 104 2.26 14.01 1.91
CA ARG A 104 3.62 14.55 1.85
C ARG A 104 4.48 13.80 0.85
N MET A 105 4.44 12.46 0.85
CA MET A 105 5.17 11.64 -0.11
C MET A 105 4.69 11.89 -1.55
N ARG A 106 3.38 12.01 -1.78
CA ARG A 106 2.81 12.35 -3.10
C ARG A 106 3.35 13.68 -3.59
N ASP A 107 3.32 14.69 -2.73
CA ASP A 107 3.73 16.06 -3.09
C ASP A 107 5.24 16.13 -3.35
N ALA A 108 6.05 15.40 -2.56
CA ALA A 108 7.48 15.25 -2.79
C ALA A 108 7.77 14.62 -4.17
N VAL A 109 7.08 13.53 -4.51
CA VAL A 109 7.27 12.87 -5.82
C VAL A 109 6.87 13.80 -6.97
N ALA A 110 5.80 14.57 -6.82
CA ALA A 110 5.33 15.50 -7.85
C ALA A 110 6.26 16.71 -8.03
N ALA A 111 6.82 17.24 -6.94
CA ALA A 111 7.62 18.47 -6.97
C ALA A 111 9.13 18.22 -7.19
N GLN A 112 9.67 17.16 -6.59
CA GLN A 112 11.11 16.91 -6.52
C GLN A 112 11.52 15.61 -7.24
N TYR A 113 10.56 14.83 -7.75
CA TYR A 113 10.78 13.54 -8.45
C TYR A 113 11.40 12.46 -7.57
N ASN A 114 11.09 12.51 -6.28
CA ASN A 114 11.77 11.72 -5.26
C ASN A 114 10.87 11.59 -4.00
N ILE A 115 11.07 10.58 -3.14
CA ILE A 115 10.07 10.23 -2.09
C ILE A 115 10.24 10.98 -0.75
N LEU A 116 11.45 11.48 -0.47
CA LEU A 116 11.81 12.18 0.76
C LEU A 116 11.54 13.70 0.69
N GLY A 117 11.47 14.29 -0.52
CA GLY A 117 11.31 15.74 -0.70
C GLY A 117 12.58 16.54 -0.42
N GLU A 118 13.73 15.88 -0.33
CA GLU A 118 15.06 16.50 -0.26
C GLU A 118 15.53 17.04 -1.63
N ASP A 119 16.55 17.89 -1.59
CA ASP A 119 17.19 18.43 -2.78
C ASP A 119 17.96 17.34 -3.54
N ASN A 120 17.68 17.20 -4.83
CA ASN A 120 18.37 16.24 -5.70
C ASN A 120 19.88 16.51 -5.81
N ALA A 121 20.36 17.72 -5.53
CA ALA A 121 21.78 18.01 -5.43
C ALA A 121 22.49 17.18 -4.35
N GLY A 122 21.75 16.78 -3.29
CA GLY A 122 22.25 15.95 -2.19
C GLY A 122 22.28 14.44 -2.48
N ARG A 123 21.81 13.99 -3.66
CA ARG A 123 21.61 12.55 -3.99
C ARG A 123 22.86 11.67 -3.84
N LEU A 124 24.05 12.27 -3.89
CA LEU A 124 25.33 11.56 -3.78
C LEU A 124 26.00 11.70 -2.42
N ILE A 125 25.34 12.27 -1.41
CA ILE A 125 25.95 12.51 -0.08
C ILE A 125 26.44 11.22 0.58
N TRP A 126 25.75 10.09 0.37
CA TRP A 126 26.17 8.78 0.87
C TRP A 126 27.56 8.38 0.38
N SER A 127 27.99 8.84 -0.81
CA SER A 127 29.30 8.53 -1.39
C SER A 127 30.45 9.17 -0.64
N GLU A 128 30.20 10.22 0.16
CA GLU A 128 31.22 10.88 0.98
C GLU A 128 31.75 9.97 2.09
N ASN A 129 30.98 8.97 2.49
CA ASN A 129 31.37 7.99 3.52
C ASN A 129 32.10 6.76 2.96
N LEU A 130 32.37 6.71 1.65
CA LEU A 130 33.11 5.60 1.03
C LEU A 130 34.61 5.83 1.14
N GLU A 131 35.36 4.79 1.50
CA GLU A 131 36.83 4.80 1.46
C GLU A 131 37.35 5.03 0.03
N GLU A 132 36.70 4.41 -0.96
CA GLU A 132 36.99 4.59 -2.39
C GLU A 132 35.70 4.98 -3.13
N LYS A 133 35.70 6.16 -3.76
CA LYS A 133 34.56 6.64 -4.54
C LYS A 133 34.62 6.11 -5.97
N PRO A 134 33.56 5.45 -6.48
CA PRO A 134 33.51 5.04 -7.88
C PRO A 134 33.59 6.24 -8.83
N GLU A 135 34.45 6.16 -9.85
CA GLU A 135 34.63 7.22 -10.87
C GLU A 135 33.31 7.53 -11.62
N GLN A 136 32.42 6.55 -11.72
CA GLN A 136 31.15 6.64 -12.44
C GLN A 136 30.05 7.39 -11.66
N LEU A 137 30.34 7.89 -10.44
CA LEU A 137 29.41 8.73 -9.67
C LEU A 137 29.31 10.16 -10.22
N ALA A 138 30.30 10.63 -11.00
CA ALA A 138 30.19 11.90 -11.71
C ALA A 138 29.06 11.78 -12.76
N GLY A 139 28.02 12.61 -12.60
CA GLY A 139 26.75 12.51 -13.34
C GLY A 139 26.95 12.20 -14.82
N LYS A 140 26.37 11.08 -15.27
CA LYS A 140 26.35 10.67 -16.67
C LYS A 140 25.02 11.12 -17.27
N GLU A 141 25.05 11.84 -18.40
CA GLU A 141 23.81 12.30 -19.08
C GLU A 141 22.95 11.15 -19.64
N GLY A 142 23.49 9.93 -19.70
CA GLY A 142 22.76 8.76 -20.16
C GLY A 142 23.47 7.44 -19.86
N ALA A 143 22.70 6.37 -19.86
CA ALA A 143 23.17 5.00 -19.76
C ALA A 143 22.34 4.10 -20.69
N GLU A 144 22.98 3.08 -21.28
CA GLU A 144 22.27 2.05 -22.04
C GLU A 144 21.39 1.18 -21.12
N VAL A 145 21.82 1.01 -19.86
CA VAL A 145 21.14 0.21 -18.84
C VAL A 145 21.04 0.99 -17.54
N LEU A 146 19.83 1.09 -17.00
CA LEU A 146 19.56 1.64 -15.66
C LEU A 146 19.32 0.50 -14.67
N LEU A 147 20.16 0.41 -13.64
CA LEU A 147 19.88 -0.45 -12.49
C LEU A 147 19.02 0.32 -11.47
N TYR A 148 17.72 0.02 -11.44
CA TYR A 148 16.81 0.59 -10.44
C TYR A 148 16.79 -0.27 -9.17
N VAL A 149 17.47 0.19 -8.13
CA VAL A 149 17.57 -0.50 -6.83
C VAL A 149 16.45 -0.14 -5.85
N GLY A 150 15.57 0.79 -6.22
CA GLY A 150 14.44 1.24 -5.41
C GLY A 150 14.37 2.77 -5.28
N CYS A 151 13.29 3.26 -4.68
CA CYS A 151 13.01 4.69 -4.56
C CYS A 151 13.87 5.41 -3.52
N VAL A 152 14.31 4.71 -2.47
CA VAL A 152 15.14 5.29 -1.41
C VAL A 152 16.55 5.59 -1.93
N SER A 153 17.14 4.67 -2.70
CA SER A 153 18.48 4.84 -3.28
C SER A 153 18.47 5.58 -4.63
N ALA A 154 17.28 5.90 -5.15
CA ALA A 154 17.10 6.96 -6.13
C ALA A 154 17.11 8.36 -5.47
N PHE A 155 17.47 8.41 -4.18
CA PHE A 155 17.78 9.56 -3.37
C PHE A 155 19.12 9.36 -2.66
#